data_AF-X0SNU7-F1
#
_entry.id   AF-X0SNU7-F1
#
_cell.length_a   1.000
_cell.length_b   1.000
_cell.length_c   1.000
_cell.angle_alpha   90.00
_cell.angle_beta   90.00
_cell.angle_gamma   90.00
#
_symmetry.space_group_name_H-M   'P 1'
#
loop_
_entity.id
_entity.type
_entity.pdbx_description
1 polymer ?
#
loop_
_entity_poly.entity_id
_entity_poly.type
_entity_poly.pdbx_seq_one_letter_code
_entity_poly.pdbx_strand_id
1 'polypeptide(L)'
;LRWAGGASFAAAGLVLVAVMLPSLGLSLESRYEEQYYHRIGDTQYEDFVWMRDHLCTGYERALTEPQFGRAFAAITGRHVYAAIPTTAAPVRPAEVDEAKLVLRDGVPDADWLRERGVSIVYTTRRVENPELVKVHDRVYVLPETEVCAAGTMHVAAKSEPVRASLDPLQ
;
A
#
# COMPACT_ATOMS: atom_id res chain seq x y z
N LEU A 1 -29.91 -62.02 -14.12
CA LEU A 1 -30.29 -60.59 -13.99
C LEU A 1 -29.28 -59.86 -13.11
N ARG A 2 -28.24 -59.24 -13.70
CA ARG A 2 -27.26 -58.42 -12.97
C ARG A 2 -26.69 -57.34 -13.91
N TRP A 3 -27.55 -56.49 -14.46
CA TRP A 3 -27.15 -55.37 -15.34
C TRP A 3 -28.02 -54.11 -15.15
N ALA A 4 -28.78 -54.01 -14.04
CA ALA A 4 -29.63 -52.84 -13.76
C ALA A 4 -28.99 -51.82 -12.79
N GLY A 5 -27.87 -52.17 -12.14
CA GLY A 5 -27.23 -51.29 -11.14
C GLY A 5 -26.42 -50.14 -11.77
N GLY A 6 -25.72 -50.36 -12.89
CA GLY A 6 -24.75 -49.41 -13.43
C GLY A 6 -25.34 -48.10 -13.96
N ALA A 7 -26.52 -48.14 -14.57
CA ALA A 7 -27.17 -46.94 -15.12
C ALA A 7 -27.61 -45.96 -14.03
N SER A 8 -27.99 -46.48 -12.85
CA SER A 8 -28.44 -45.65 -11.73
C SER A 8 -27.30 -44.86 -11.09
N PHE A 9 -26.09 -45.42 -11.04
CA PHE A 9 -24.89 -44.71 -10.55
C PHE A 9 -24.39 -43.66 -11.55
N ALA A 10 -24.49 -43.92 -12.86
CA ALA A 10 -24.14 -42.94 -13.88
C ALA A 10 -25.07 -41.73 -13.86
N ALA A 11 -26.38 -41.96 -13.72
CA ALA A 11 -27.37 -40.87 -13.62
C ALA A 11 -27.17 -40.04 -12.34
N ALA A 12 -26.97 -40.69 -11.19
CA ALA A 12 -26.70 -39.99 -9.93
C ALA A 12 -25.38 -39.18 -9.98
N GLY A 13 -24.34 -39.73 -10.62
CA GLY A 13 -23.08 -39.02 -10.83
C GLY A 13 -23.22 -37.78 -11.71
N LEU A 14 -23.98 -37.86 -12.79
CA LEU A 14 -24.24 -36.71 -13.68
C LEU A 14 -25.00 -35.59 -12.96
N VAL A 15 -26.01 -35.93 -12.14
CA VAL A 15 -26.74 -34.94 -11.33
C VAL A 15 -25.80 -34.27 -10.33
N LEU A 16 -24.92 -35.02 -9.67
CA LEU A 16 -23.95 -34.45 -8.73
C LEU A 16 -23.00 -33.48 -9.42
N VAL A 17 -22.46 -33.85 -10.58
CA VAL A 17 -21.56 -33.00 -11.38
C VAL A 17 -22.29 -31.75 -11.86
N ALA A 18 -23.54 -31.89 -12.32
CA ALA A 18 -24.38 -30.79 -12.77
C ALA A 18 -24.69 -29.77 -11.66
N VAL A 19 -24.71 -30.20 -10.39
CA VAL A 19 -24.88 -29.29 -9.25
C VAL A 19 -23.55 -28.71 -8.78
N MET A 20 -22.48 -29.52 -8.73
CA MET A 20 -21.17 -29.10 -8.24
C MET A 20 -20.47 -28.07 -9.13
N LEU A 21 -20.51 -28.24 -10.46
CA LEU A 21 -19.81 -27.36 -11.39
C LEU A 21 -20.31 -25.90 -11.32
N PRO A 22 -21.63 -25.62 -11.31
CA PRO A 22 -22.13 -24.26 -11.11
C PRO A 22 -21.79 -23.69 -9.73
N SER A 23 -21.90 -24.48 -8.65
CA SER A 23 -21.55 -24.01 -7.30
C SER A 23 -20.08 -23.63 -7.19
N LEU A 24 -19.20 -24.42 -7.82
CA LEU A 24 -17.77 -24.13 -7.90
C LEU A 24 -17.49 -22.89 -8.75
N GLY A 25 -18.15 -22.76 -9.90
CA GLY A 25 -18.03 -21.58 -10.76
C GLY A 25 -18.41 -20.29 -10.04
N LEU A 26 -19.58 -20.28 -9.39
CA LEU A 26 -20.05 -19.14 -8.60
C LEU A 26 -19.14 -18.84 -7.39
N SER A 27 -18.60 -19.88 -6.75
CA SER A 27 -17.65 -19.71 -5.64
C SER A 27 -16.31 -19.15 -6.10
N LEU A 28 -15.83 -19.56 -7.28
CA LEU A 28 -14.58 -19.04 -7.85
C LEU A 28 -14.76 -17.59 -8.28
N GLU A 29 -15.84 -17.25 -8.98
CA GLU A 29 -16.10 -15.87 -9.42
C GLU A 29 -16.26 -14.91 -8.24
N SER A 30 -16.99 -15.33 -7.20
CA SER A 30 -17.05 -14.61 -5.91
C SER A 30 -15.68 -14.42 -5.28
N ARG A 31 -14.74 -15.38 -5.41
CA ARG A 31 -13.40 -15.31 -4.81
C ARG A 31 -12.39 -14.54 -5.65
N TYR A 32 -12.61 -14.39 -6.95
CA TYR A 32 -11.73 -13.61 -7.84
C TYR A 32 -11.97 -12.10 -7.72
N GLU A 33 -13.21 -11.68 -7.47
CA GLU A 33 -13.54 -10.27 -7.18
C GLU A 33 -13.33 -9.88 -5.71
N GLU A 34 -13.05 -10.87 -4.86
CA GLU A 34 -12.73 -10.65 -3.46
C GLU A 34 -11.38 -9.90 -3.38
N GLN A 35 -11.46 -8.58 -3.16
CA GLN A 35 -10.40 -7.60 -2.84
C GLN A 35 -9.45 -7.98 -1.68
N TYR A 36 -9.41 -9.24 -1.26
CA TYR A 36 -8.71 -9.74 -0.08
C TYR A 36 -7.18 -9.57 -0.17
N TYR A 37 -6.62 -9.29 -1.36
CA TYR A 37 -5.19 -9.11 -1.57
C TYR A 37 -4.76 -7.67 -1.94
N HIS A 38 -5.68 -6.80 -2.38
CA HIS A 38 -5.35 -5.41 -2.69
C HIS A 38 -5.68 -4.50 -1.51
N ARG A 39 -4.89 -4.63 -0.44
CA ARG A 39 -4.90 -3.62 0.65
C ARG A 39 -4.37 -2.26 0.20
N ILE A 40 -3.60 -2.23 -0.88
CA ILE A 40 -3.16 -1.03 -1.58
C ILE A 40 -3.56 -1.19 -3.05
N GLY A 41 -4.11 -0.13 -3.65
CA GLY A 41 -4.33 -0.07 -5.09
C GLY A 41 -3.11 0.50 -5.80
N ASP A 42 -3.19 0.57 -7.14
CA ASP A 42 -2.10 1.02 -7.99
C ASP A 42 -1.63 2.43 -7.63
N THR A 43 -2.56 3.34 -7.37
CA THR A 43 -2.20 4.72 -7.00
C THR A 43 -1.46 4.77 -5.67
N GLN A 44 -1.82 3.96 -4.66
CA GLN A 44 -1.06 3.92 -3.39
C GLN A 44 0.34 3.34 -3.61
N TYR A 45 0.44 2.32 -4.46
CA TYR A 45 1.71 1.70 -4.80
C TYR A 45 2.66 2.68 -5.49
N GLU A 46 2.17 3.41 -6.49
CA GLU A 46 2.94 4.43 -7.22
C GLU A 46 3.47 5.53 -6.29
N ASP A 47 2.64 6.06 -5.38
CA ASP A 47 3.08 7.04 -4.39
C ASP A 47 4.16 6.48 -3.47
N PHE A 48 4.06 5.20 -3.08
CA PHE A 48 5.05 4.56 -2.20
C PHE A 48 6.39 4.36 -2.93
N VAL A 49 6.34 3.92 -4.18
CA VAL A 49 7.54 3.83 -5.03
C VAL A 49 8.16 5.22 -5.22
N TRP A 50 7.34 6.23 -5.49
CA TRP A 50 7.81 7.61 -5.63
C TRP A 50 8.54 8.07 -4.36
N MET A 51 7.97 7.85 -3.17
CA MET A 51 8.58 8.21 -1.89
C MET A 51 9.89 7.47 -1.61
N ARG A 52 10.01 6.21 -2.04
CA ARG A 52 11.26 5.44 -1.93
C ARG A 52 12.37 6.10 -2.75
N ASP A 53 12.04 6.52 -3.97
CA ASP A 53 13.03 6.94 -4.97
C ASP A 53 13.39 8.43 -4.89
N HIS A 54 12.53 9.27 -4.29
CA HIS A 54 12.70 10.74 -4.29
C HIS A 54 12.94 11.36 -2.92
N LEU A 55 12.59 10.69 -1.82
CA LEU A 55 12.86 11.23 -0.48
C LEU A 55 14.24 10.79 0.01
N CYS A 56 14.99 11.69 0.64
CA CYS A 56 16.28 11.36 1.25
C CYS A 56 16.14 10.31 2.38
N THR A 57 17.25 9.75 2.84
CA THR A 57 17.25 8.75 3.93
C THR A 57 16.84 9.31 5.29
N GLY A 58 17.00 10.62 5.52
CA GLY A 58 16.60 11.28 6.77
C GLY A 58 15.09 11.21 7.08
N TYR A 59 14.25 10.98 6.06
CA TYR A 59 12.82 10.81 6.25
C TYR A 59 12.47 9.40 6.78
N GLU A 60 12.80 9.10 8.03
CA GLU A 60 12.78 7.72 8.53
C GLU A 60 11.38 7.16 8.86
N ARG A 61 10.42 8.00 9.26
CA ARG A 61 9.13 7.55 9.79
C ARG A 61 7.95 8.34 9.24
N ALA A 62 6.92 7.61 8.81
CA ALA A 62 5.72 8.18 8.20
C ALA A 62 4.45 7.98 9.04
N LEU A 63 3.60 8.99 9.08
CA LEU A 63 2.20 8.89 9.47
C LEU A 63 1.37 8.56 8.23
N THR A 64 0.75 7.39 8.23
CA THR A 64 -0.12 6.88 7.16
C THR A 64 -1.33 6.22 7.79
N GLU A 65 -2.41 6.01 7.03
CA GLU A 65 -3.52 5.20 7.50
C GLU A 65 -2.99 3.81 7.94
N PRO A 66 -3.30 3.35 9.17
CA PRO A 66 -2.69 2.13 9.71
C PRO A 66 -2.90 0.86 8.88
N GLN A 67 -3.96 0.85 8.05
CA GLN A 67 -4.24 -0.25 7.11
C GLN A 67 -3.18 -0.40 6.01
N PHE A 68 -2.51 0.70 5.63
CA PHE A 68 -1.43 0.70 4.64
C PHE A 68 -0.05 0.54 5.27
N GLY A 69 0.09 0.72 6.59
CA GLY A 69 1.39 0.86 7.26
C GLY A 69 2.37 -0.29 6.97
N ARG A 70 1.89 -1.53 6.88
CA ARG A 70 2.75 -2.69 6.54
C ARG A 70 3.25 -2.66 5.10
N ALA A 71 2.37 -2.33 4.15
CA ALA A 71 2.72 -2.25 2.74
C ALA A 71 3.65 -1.06 2.49
N PHE A 72 3.36 0.08 3.12
CA PHE A 72 4.22 1.26 3.10
C PHE A 72 5.64 0.92 3.56
N ALA A 73 5.79 0.29 4.71
CA ALA A 73 7.12 -0.05 5.25
C ALA A 73 7.87 -1.03 4.34
N ALA A 74 7.16 -2.03 3.78
CA ALA A 74 7.76 -3.01 2.88
C ALA A 74 8.22 -2.40 1.54
N ILE A 75 7.50 -1.42 1.01
CA ILE A 75 7.81 -0.80 -0.29
C ILE A 75 8.84 0.31 -0.15
N THR A 76 8.66 1.19 0.84
CA THR A 76 9.51 2.38 1.01
C THR A 76 10.79 2.10 1.77
N GLY A 77 10.85 1.02 2.57
CA GLY A 77 11.93 0.76 3.50
C GLY A 77 11.94 1.68 4.72
N ARG A 78 10.88 2.47 4.94
CA ARG A 78 10.77 3.45 6.02
C ARG A 78 9.84 2.94 7.12
N HIS A 79 10.02 3.46 8.33
CA HIS A 79 9.15 3.15 9.45
C HIS A 79 7.79 3.82 9.32
N VAL A 80 6.80 3.25 10.01
CA VAL A 80 5.46 3.84 10.11
C VAL A 80 5.14 4.10 11.57
N TYR A 81 4.43 5.20 11.83
CA TYR A 81 3.98 5.57 13.17
C TYR A 81 3.10 4.47 13.78
N ALA A 82 2.16 3.95 13.01
CA ALA A 82 1.29 2.85 13.41
C ALA A 82 0.91 1.96 12.23
N ALA A 83 0.76 0.66 12.50
CA ALA A 83 0.26 -0.32 11.54
C ALA A 83 -0.69 -1.31 12.23
N ILE A 84 -1.71 -1.78 11.51
CA ILE A 84 -2.61 -2.81 12.05
C ILE A 84 -1.81 -4.10 12.28
N PRO A 85 -1.78 -4.64 13.52
CA PRO A 85 -1.07 -5.87 13.82
C PRO A 85 -1.67 -7.06 13.04
N THR A 86 -0.82 -8.00 12.64
CA THR A 86 -1.24 -9.24 11.97
C THR A 86 -1.92 -10.23 12.88
N THR A 87 -1.61 -10.14 14.16
CA THR A 87 -2.10 -11.05 15.18
C THR A 87 -3.48 -10.58 15.63
N ALA A 88 -4.40 -11.52 15.83
CA ALA A 88 -5.68 -11.29 16.52
C ALA A 88 -5.50 -11.02 18.03
N ALA A 89 -4.35 -10.45 18.41
CA ALA A 89 -4.04 -10.13 19.78
C ALA A 89 -5.13 -9.19 20.34
N PRO A 90 -5.60 -9.43 21.57
CA PRO A 90 -6.73 -8.70 22.12
C PRO A 90 -6.43 -7.21 22.34
N VAL A 91 -5.16 -6.82 22.35
CA VAL A 91 -4.72 -5.45 22.60
C VAL A 91 -4.31 -4.79 21.28
N ARG A 92 -5.10 -3.80 20.86
CA ARG A 92 -4.73 -2.89 19.78
C ARG A 92 -3.76 -1.83 20.35
N PRO A 93 -2.63 -1.54 19.68
CA PRO A 93 -1.74 -0.45 20.09
C PRO A 93 -2.49 0.89 20.06
N ALA A 94 -2.30 1.74 21.08
CA ALA A 94 -2.97 3.03 21.19
C ALA A 94 -2.64 3.97 20.01
N GLU A 95 -1.43 3.81 19.47
CA GLU A 95 -0.92 4.55 18.32
C GLU A 95 -1.75 4.31 17.05
N VAL A 96 -2.38 3.13 16.91
CA VAL A 96 -3.27 2.84 15.77
C VAL A 96 -4.52 3.71 15.82
N ASP A 97 -5.10 3.89 17.01
CA ASP A 97 -6.29 4.71 17.18
C ASP A 97 -5.93 6.20 17.12
N GLU A 98 -4.80 6.61 17.70
CA GLU A 98 -4.28 7.98 17.59
C GLU A 98 -3.99 8.36 16.13
N ALA A 99 -3.32 7.50 15.36
CA ALA A 99 -3.05 7.75 13.94
C ALA A 99 -4.34 7.96 13.14
N LYS A 100 -5.37 7.15 13.42
CA LYS A 100 -6.68 7.30 12.77
C LYS A 100 -7.36 8.60 13.17
N LEU A 101 -7.32 8.98 14.45
CA LEU A 101 -7.90 10.22 14.95
C LEU A 101 -7.23 11.42 14.29
N VAL A 102 -5.90 11.47 14.29
CA VAL A 102 -5.12 12.54 13.65
C VAL A 102 -5.42 12.64 12.16
N LEU A 103 -5.38 11.53 11.42
CA LEU A 103 -5.65 11.56 9.98
C LEU A 103 -7.13 11.90 9.67
N ARG A 104 -8.05 11.62 10.60
CA ARG A 104 -9.47 11.94 10.45
C ARG A 104 -9.76 13.41 10.76
N ASP A 105 -9.25 13.91 11.88
CA ASP A 105 -9.60 15.21 12.45
C ASP A 105 -8.70 16.34 11.89
N GLY A 106 -7.56 15.97 11.29
CA GLY A 106 -6.58 16.89 10.75
C GLY A 106 -5.22 16.65 11.36
N VAL A 107 -4.18 16.75 10.53
CA VAL A 107 -2.80 16.62 10.99
C VAL A 107 -2.50 17.81 11.89
N PRO A 108 -2.05 17.60 13.14
CA PRO A 108 -1.68 18.68 14.06
C PRO A 108 -0.46 19.45 13.53
N ASP A 109 0.01 20.40 14.33
CA ASP A 109 1.23 21.18 14.08
C ASP A 109 2.46 20.29 13.85
N ALA A 110 3.52 20.88 13.28
CA ALA A 110 4.74 20.13 13.02
C ALA A 110 5.45 19.69 14.31
N ASP A 111 5.19 20.36 15.44
CA ASP A 111 5.75 19.97 16.74
C ASP A 111 5.26 18.59 17.18
N TRP A 112 3.96 18.29 17.04
CA TRP A 112 3.43 16.96 17.31
C TRP A 112 4.12 15.88 16.46
N LEU A 113 4.44 16.18 15.19
CA LEU A 113 5.13 15.28 14.28
C LEU A 113 6.58 15.06 14.73
N ARG A 114 7.30 16.15 15.05
CA ARG A 114 8.69 16.12 15.53
C ARG A 114 8.84 15.31 16.82
N GLU A 115 7.95 15.53 17.80
CA GLU A 115 7.93 14.80 19.07
C GLU A 115 7.79 13.28 18.88
N ARG A 116 7.07 12.84 17.84
CA ARG A 116 6.86 11.43 17.50
C ARG A 116 7.88 10.89 16.49
N GLY A 117 8.83 11.73 16.07
CA GLY A 117 9.82 11.44 15.04
C GLY A 117 9.18 11.19 13.67
N VAL A 118 7.97 11.70 13.41
CA VAL A 118 7.30 11.59 12.13
C VAL A 118 7.79 12.72 11.22
N SER A 119 8.22 12.38 10.02
CA SER A 119 8.73 13.33 9.03
C SER A 119 8.01 13.28 7.69
N ILE A 120 7.22 12.24 7.46
CA ILE A 120 6.35 12.07 6.29
C ILE A 120 4.91 11.93 6.76
N VAL A 121 3.97 12.56 6.06
CA VAL A 121 2.53 12.36 6.21
C VAL A 121 1.95 11.95 4.87
N TYR A 122 1.41 10.73 4.82
CA TYR A 122 0.72 10.19 3.66
C TYR A 122 -0.78 10.08 3.94
N THR A 123 -1.60 10.80 3.17
CA THR A 123 -3.06 10.81 3.36
C THR A 123 -3.82 11.16 2.10
N THR A 124 -4.98 10.52 1.91
CA THR A 124 -5.92 10.84 0.82
C THR A 124 -6.65 12.15 1.04
N ARG A 125 -6.64 12.68 2.27
CA ARG A 125 -7.29 13.94 2.63
C ARG A 125 -6.33 15.10 2.43
N ARG A 126 -6.89 16.28 2.14
CA ARG A 126 -6.10 17.51 2.11
C ARG A 126 -5.61 17.83 3.52
N VAL A 127 -4.32 18.10 3.65
CA VAL A 127 -3.71 18.56 4.90
C VAL A 127 -3.66 20.08 4.92
N GLU A 128 -4.13 20.68 6.01
CA GLU A 128 -4.09 22.12 6.28
C GLU A 128 -3.06 22.42 7.37
N ASN A 129 -1.79 22.17 7.07
CA ASN A 129 -0.67 22.52 7.95
C ASN A 129 0.36 23.32 7.12
N PRO A 130 0.63 24.60 7.47
CA PRO A 130 1.52 25.47 6.70
C PRO A 130 3.00 25.11 6.83
N GLU A 131 3.39 24.36 7.86
CA GLU A 131 4.77 23.90 8.06
C GLU A 131 5.10 22.66 7.21
N LEU A 132 4.08 21.97 6.70
CA LEU A 132 4.25 20.81 5.83
C LEU A 132 4.34 21.24 4.36
N VAL A 133 5.31 20.68 3.66
CA VAL A 133 5.50 20.88 2.23
C VAL A 133 4.87 19.72 1.47
N LYS A 134 3.90 20.00 0.58
CA LYS A 134 3.38 18.99 -0.35
C LYS A 134 4.42 18.76 -1.46
N VAL A 135 5.00 17.56 -1.51
CA VAL A 135 6.06 17.20 -2.48
C VAL A 135 5.59 16.26 -3.58
N HIS A 136 4.51 15.52 -3.33
CA HIS A 136 3.84 14.67 -4.31
C HIS A 136 2.34 14.61 -4.00
N ASP A 137 1.54 13.98 -4.85
CA ASP A 137 0.14 13.81 -4.50
C ASP A 137 0.00 12.99 -3.22
N ARG A 138 -0.87 13.41 -2.30
CA ARG A 138 -1.07 12.78 -0.98
C ARG A 138 0.15 12.67 -0.06
N VAL A 139 1.32 13.18 -0.47
CA VAL A 139 2.57 13.14 0.30
C VAL A 139 2.96 14.54 0.76
N TYR A 140 3.03 14.69 2.07
CA TYR A 140 3.44 15.91 2.76
C TYR A 140 4.64 15.58 3.64
N VAL A 141 5.62 16.48 3.70
CA VAL A 141 6.85 16.23 4.46
C VAL A 141 7.24 17.46 5.28
N LEU A 142 7.98 17.23 6.36
CA LEU A 142 8.71 18.31 7.03
C LEU A 142 9.78 18.90 6.08
N PRO A 143 10.13 20.18 6.22
CA PRO A 143 11.10 20.85 5.34
C PRO A 143 12.41 20.06 5.22
N GLU A 144 12.93 19.95 3.99
CA GLU A 144 14.15 19.19 3.70
C GLU A 144 15.36 19.70 4.49
N THR A 145 15.42 21.00 4.76
CA THR A 145 16.46 21.64 5.59
C THR A 145 16.47 21.17 7.03
N GLU A 146 15.35 20.64 7.54
CA GLU A 146 15.25 20.09 8.90
C GLU A 146 15.64 18.61 8.95
N VAL A 147 15.32 17.85 7.89
CA VAL A 147 15.38 16.38 7.91
C VAL A 147 16.58 15.81 7.15
N CYS A 148 16.90 16.37 5.98
CA CYS A 148 17.94 15.86 5.08
C CYS A 148 19.28 16.59 5.21
N ALA A 149 19.30 17.74 5.89
CA ALA A 149 20.50 18.57 6.03
C ALA A 149 21.68 17.85 6.74
N ALA A 150 21.46 16.68 7.33
CA ALA A 150 22.47 15.89 8.03
C ALA A 150 23.14 14.78 7.19
N GLY A 151 22.76 14.52 5.93
CA GLY A 151 23.30 13.35 5.20
C GLY A 151 23.22 13.43 3.69
N THR A 152 24.39 13.63 3.07
CA THR A 152 24.80 13.26 1.70
C THR A 152 23.70 13.26 0.63
N MET A 153 23.72 14.30 -0.21
CA MET A 153 23.04 14.34 -1.49
C MET A 153 23.43 13.12 -2.35
N HIS A 154 22.61 12.06 -2.34
CA HIS A 154 22.54 11.18 -3.49
C HIS A 154 21.73 11.90 -4.56
N VAL A 155 22.45 12.70 -5.35
CA VAL A 155 21.98 13.19 -6.64
C VAL A 155 21.71 11.96 -7.50
N ALA A 156 20.45 11.55 -7.56
CA ALA A 156 19.97 10.60 -8.55
C ALA A 156 20.31 11.19 -9.92
N ALA A 157 21.23 10.53 -10.61
CA ALA A 157 21.67 10.92 -11.93
C ALA A 157 20.46 11.03 -12.85
N LYS A 158 20.24 12.25 -13.36
CA LYS A 158 19.36 12.56 -14.47
C LYS A 158 19.66 11.56 -15.60
N SER A 159 18.75 10.64 -15.86
CA SER A 159 18.82 9.73 -17.00
C SER A 159 18.88 10.56 -18.29
N GLU A 160 20.02 10.50 -18.98
CA GLU A 160 20.15 11.06 -20.31
C GLU A 160 19.26 10.27 -21.30
N PRO A 161 18.61 10.94 -22.26
CA PRO A 161 17.87 10.27 -23.29
C PRO A 161 18.84 9.55 -24.24
N VAL A 162 18.67 8.23 -24.34
CA VAL A 162 19.31 7.39 -25.36
C VAL A 162 18.98 7.96 -26.74
N ARG A 163 19.95 8.65 -27.35
CA ARG A 163 19.91 9.03 -28.76
C ARG A 163 20.08 7.75 -29.59
N ALA A 164 18.97 7.23 -30.10
CA ALA A 164 18.99 6.26 -31.18
C ALA A 164 19.59 6.92 -32.44
N SER A 165 20.88 6.68 -32.68
CA SER A 165 21.53 6.96 -33.96
C SER A 165 21.21 5.78 -34.89
N LEU A 166 20.18 5.94 -35.71
CA LEU A 166 19.97 5.09 -36.89
C LEU A 166 20.81 5.69 -38.03
N ASP A 167 21.98 5.09 -38.26
CA ASP A 167 22.71 5.26 -39.52
C ASP A 167 21.93 4.56 -40.65
N PRO A 168 21.69 5.21 -41.79
CA PRO A 168 21.19 4.53 -42.98
C PRO A 168 22.37 3.87 -43.70
N LEU A 169 22.32 2.54 -43.80
CA LEU A 169 23.18 1.77 -44.70
C LEU A 169 22.91 2.16 -46.16
N GLN A 170 24.01 2.30 -46.89
CA GLN A 170 24.13 2.45 -48.34
C GLN A 170 23.45 1.32 -49.12
#